data_AF-A0A2A2TR02-F1
#
_entry.id   AF-A0A2A2TR02-F1
#
_cell.length_a   1.000
_cell.length_b   1.000
_cell.length_c   1.000
_cell.angle_alpha   90.00
_cell.angle_beta   90.00
_cell.angle_gamma   90.00
#
_symmetry.space_group_name_H-M   'P 1'
#
loop_
_entity.id
_entity.type
_entity.pdbx_description
1 polymer ?
#
loop_
_entity_poly.entity_id
_entity_poly.type
_entity_poly.pdbx_seq_one_letter_code
_entity_poly.pdbx_strand_id
1 'polypeptide(L)'
;MAINNYELAGKPYTRGLGDNLKTVVEIRLSDGTRYSTNMRELSGDRTSEQEDVLIQAVLDIIKAELDPGSTIVKAQAKLEEAEHKIAENANKQNELSELVKQTQENARLSGKLLHIMVLNSVMSKNIAYGTTYKELVELIPLAEIGKTYMPNDLITIEDSSHVEVNGEGKRILIHLNKEFTYNGEPVSAFATNGALEQNGTGVAWKFEGKE
;
A
#
# COMPACT_ATOMS: atom_id res chain seq x y z
N MET A 1 59.28 -13.26 2.22
CA MET A 1 58.38 -13.43 1.04
C MET A 1 57.00 -12.90 1.40
N ALA A 2 56.27 -12.24 0.49
CA ALA A 2 54.97 -11.65 0.84
C ALA A 2 53.82 -12.67 0.73
N ILE A 3 52.92 -12.69 1.72
CA ILE A 3 51.69 -13.50 1.72
C ILE A 3 50.49 -12.56 1.70
N ASN A 4 49.62 -12.65 0.69
CA ASN A 4 48.47 -11.74 0.51
C ASN A 4 48.88 -10.24 0.57
N ASN A 5 50.04 -9.90 0.02
CA ASN A 5 50.67 -8.57 0.06
C ASN A 5 51.15 -8.10 1.45
N TYR A 6 51.13 -8.97 2.46
CA TYR A 6 51.73 -8.71 3.76
C TYR A 6 53.19 -9.16 3.81
N GLU A 7 54.01 -8.37 4.47
CA GLU A 7 55.42 -8.65 4.79
C GLU A 7 55.67 -8.52 6.30
N LEU A 8 56.80 -9.01 6.80
CA LEU A 8 57.21 -8.71 8.18
C LEU A 8 57.64 -7.25 8.29
N ALA A 9 57.08 -6.53 9.26
CA ALA A 9 57.45 -5.13 9.53
C ALA A 9 58.82 -5.02 10.26
N GLY A 10 59.26 -6.11 10.90
CA GLY A 10 60.51 -6.21 11.63
C GLY A 10 60.86 -7.65 11.97
N LYS A 11 62.06 -7.86 12.53
CA LYS A 11 62.49 -9.20 12.98
C LYS A 11 61.62 -9.68 14.14
N PRO A 12 61.04 -10.90 14.07
CA PRO A 12 60.34 -11.49 15.19
C PRO A 12 61.24 -11.62 16.42
N TYR A 13 60.69 -11.47 17.61
CA TYR A 13 61.43 -11.58 18.86
C TYR A 13 60.60 -12.23 19.96
N THR A 14 61.27 -12.84 20.94
CA THR A 14 60.59 -13.47 22.07
C THR A 14 60.26 -12.47 23.18
N ARG A 15 59.15 -12.70 23.87
CA ARG A 15 58.72 -11.96 25.06
C ARG A 15 58.19 -12.95 26.09
N GLY A 16 58.44 -12.70 27.38
CA GLY A 16 58.07 -13.61 28.46
C GLY A 16 59.12 -14.70 28.70
N LEU A 17 58.85 -15.60 29.66
CA LEU A 17 59.75 -16.65 30.12
C LEU A 17 58.93 -17.91 30.48
N GLY A 18 59.55 -19.08 30.39
CA GLY A 18 58.91 -20.37 30.73
C GLY A 18 57.66 -20.64 29.89
N ASP A 19 56.59 -21.10 30.53
CA ASP A 19 55.30 -21.42 29.88
C ASP A 19 54.59 -20.19 29.26
N ASN A 20 55.00 -18.98 29.65
CA ASN A 20 54.49 -17.72 29.12
C ASN A 20 55.33 -17.16 27.96
N LEU A 21 56.28 -17.92 27.43
CA LEU A 21 57.08 -17.49 26.29
C LEU A 21 56.20 -17.30 25.06
N LYS A 22 56.29 -16.11 24.46
CA LYS A 22 55.60 -15.73 23.22
C LYS A 22 56.60 -15.23 22.19
N THR A 23 56.23 -15.35 20.92
CA THR A 23 56.91 -14.71 19.79
C THR A 23 56.07 -13.54 19.30
N VAL A 24 56.63 -12.33 19.37
CA VAL A 24 56.00 -11.12 18.85
C VAL A 24 56.28 -11.03 17.35
N VAL A 25 55.23 -10.99 16.56
CA VAL A 25 55.30 -10.86 15.09
C VAL A 25 54.49 -9.64 14.68
N GLU A 26 55.09 -8.74 13.90
CA GLU A 26 54.42 -7.61 13.29
C GLU A 26 54.44 -7.77 11.77
N ILE A 27 53.26 -7.72 11.16
CA ILE A 27 53.09 -7.75 9.71
C ILE A 27 52.66 -6.37 9.20
N ARG A 28 53.07 -6.04 7.98
CA ARG A 28 52.74 -4.80 7.30
C ARG A 28 52.08 -5.10 5.96
N LEU A 29 51.03 -4.37 5.63
CA LEU A 29 50.49 -4.26 4.28
C LEU A 29 50.71 -2.84 3.79
N SER A 30 51.39 -2.70 2.65
CA SER A 30 51.61 -1.42 1.97
C SER A 30 50.84 -1.40 0.66
N ASP A 31 49.97 -0.41 0.48
CA ASP A 31 49.20 -0.20 -0.76
C ASP A 31 49.33 1.27 -1.17
N GLY A 32 50.18 1.52 -2.16
CA GLY A 32 50.51 2.86 -2.64
C GLY A 32 51.07 3.76 -1.52
N THR A 33 50.34 4.82 -1.18
CA THR A 33 50.70 5.77 -0.10
C THR A 33 50.18 5.38 1.28
N ARG A 34 49.41 4.28 1.38
CA ARG A 34 48.84 3.80 2.64
C ARG A 34 49.60 2.58 3.14
N TYR A 35 49.78 2.47 4.45
CA TYR A 35 50.24 1.24 5.08
C TYR A 35 49.46 0.97 6.35
N SER A 36 49.35 -0.31 6.70
CA SER A 36 48.83 -0.77 7.97
C SER A 36 49.80 -1.77 8.59
N THR A 37 49.90 -1.78 9.91
CA THR A 37 50.65 -2.82 10.62
C THR A 37 49.77 -3.53 11.63
N ASN A 38 50.02 -4.81 11.83
CA ASN A 38 49.34 -5.63 12.82
C ASN A 38 50.38 -6.43 13.59
N MET A 39 50.41 -6.22 14.91
CA MET A 39 51.27 -6.96 15.81
C MET A 39 50.44 -7.98 16.59
N ARG A 40 50.91 -9.22 16.67
CA ARG A 40 50.31 -10.28 17.50
C ARG A 40 51.39 -11.08 18.21
N GLU A 41 51.01 -11.68 19.34
CA GLU A 41 51.86 -12.56 20.13
C GLU A 41 51.46 -14.03 19.86
N LEU A 42 52.39 -14.82 19.33
CA LEU A 42 52.22 -16.23 19.04
C LEU A 42 52.77 -17.06 20.21
N SER A 43 52.12 -18.17 20.57
CA SER A 43 52.59 -19.02 21.67
C SER A 43 53.90 -19.73 21.34
N GLY A 44 54.83 -19.76 22.31
CA GLY A 44 56.14 -20.41 22.19
C GLY A 44 57.21 -19.54 21.51
N ASP A 45 58.40 -20.11 21.36
CA ASP A 45 59.45 -19.56 20.51
C ASP A 45 59.27 -20.07 19.08
N ARG A 46 58.97 -19.14 18.17
CA ARG A 46 58.74 -19.35 16.75
C ARG A 46 59.69 -18.48 15.91
N THR A 47 60.73 -17.90 16.53
CA THR A 47 61.66 -16.97 15.86
C THR A 47 62.47 -17.62 14.73
N SER A 48 62.59 -18.95 14.74
CA SER A 48 63.26 -19.74 13.70
C SER A 48 62.32 -20.22 12.58
N GLU A 49 61.01 -19.96 12.68
CA GLU A 49 60.07 -20.36 11.63
C GLU A 49 60.20 -19.47 10.38
N GLN A 50 59.72 -19.99 9.25
CA GLN A 50 59.74 -19.25 8.00
C GLN A 50 58.80 -18.03 8.07
N GLU A 51 59.18 -16.95 7.39
CA GLU A 51 58.44 -15.68 7.41
C GLU A 51 56.99 -15.84 6.98
N ASP A 52 56.73 -16.66 5.95
CA ASP A 52 55.39 -16.95 5.43
C ASP A 52 54.50 -17.65 6.47
N VAL A 53 55.05 -18.58 7.23
CA VAL A 53 54.36 -19.27 8.33
C VAL A 53 53.99 -18.29 9.45
N LEU A 54 54.91 -17.38 9.80
CA LEU A 54 54.67 -16.35 10.81
C LEU A 54 53.62 -15.32 10.33
N ILE A 55 53.72 -14.88 9.08
CA ILE A 55 52.73 -13.96 8.48
C ILE A 55 51.35 -14.63 8.44
N GLN A 56 51.27 -15.90 8.00
CA GLN A 56 50.01 -16.64 7.94
C GLN A 56 49.38 -16.81 9.32
N ALA A 57 50.17 -17.10 10.35
CA ALA A 57 49.69 -17.23 11.72
C ALA A 57 49.07 -15.92 12.25
N VAL A 58 49.69 -14.77 11.97
CA VAL A 58 49.11 -13.45 12.33
C VAL A 58 47.82 -13.20 11.56
N LEU A 59 47.78 -13.51 10.26
CA LEU A 59 46.57 -13.38 9.44
C LEU A 59 45.43 -14.27 9.92
N ASP A 60 45.71 -15.49 10.39
CA ASP A 60 44.69 -16.40 10.90
C ASP A 60 44.09 -15.93 12.23
N ILE A 61 44.90 -15.33 13.11
CA ILE A 61 44.40 -14.65 14.32
C ILE A 61 43.46 -13.50 13.93
N ILE A 62 43.88 -12.64 13.00
CA ILE A 62 43.06 -11.51 12.54
C ILE A 62 41.74 -12.00 11.93
N LYS A 63 41.76 -13.06 11.12
CA LYS A 63 40.54 -13.65 10.56
C LYS A 63 39.60 -14.19 11.63
N ALA A 64 40.14 -14.84 12.67
CA ALA A 64 39.35 -15.36 13.78
C ALA A 64 38.75 -14.23 14.64
N GLU A 65 39.49 -13.15 14.89
CA GLU A 65 39.01 -11.96 15.62
C GLU A 65 37.90 -11.22 14.87
N LEU A 66 38.02 -11.10 13.55
CA LEU A 66 37.04 -10.41 12.70
C LEU A 66 35.81 -11.25 12.38
N ASP A 67 35.91 -12.58 12.47
CA ASP A 67 34.87 -13.58 12.15
C ASP A 67 33.97 -13.18 10.96
N PRO A 68 34.56 -12.91 9.77
CA PRO A 68 33.80 -12.45 8.62
C PRO A 68 32.80 -13.52 8.15
N GLY A 69 33.08 -14.80 8.37
CA GLY A 69 32.21 -15.92 7.98
C GLY A 69 30.86 -15.90 8.69
N SER A 70 30.85 -15.76 10.03
CA SER A 70 29.61 -15.65 10.80
C SER A 70 28.79 -14.42 10.40
N THR A 71 29.45 -13.30 10.13
CA THR A 71 28.79 -12.07 9.69
C THR A 71 28.16 -12.24 8.30
N ILE A 72 28.86 -12.87 7.36
CA ILE A 72 28.35 -13.18 6.02
C ILE A 72 27.15 -14.12 6.09
N VAL A 73 27.24 -15.21 6.87
CA VAL A 73 26.12 -16.17 7.04
C VAL A 73 24.88 -15.47 7.60
N LYS A 74 25.05 -14.60 8.61
CA LYS A 74 23.93 -13.80 9.16
C LYS A 74 23.34 -12.85 8.12
N ALA A 75 24.17 -12.23 7.29
CA ALA A 75 23.70 -11.34 6.22
C ALA A 75 22.95 -12.12 5.14
N GLN A 76 23.46 -13.28 4.73
CA GLN A 76 22.80 -14.18 3.77
C GLN A 76 21.44 -14.67 4.28
N ALA A 77 21.36 -15.12 5.54
CA ALA A 77 20.10 -15.53 6.14
C ALA A 77 19.05 -14.40 6.17
N LYS A 78 19.47 -13.16 6.47
CA LYS A 78 18.57 -12.00 6.42
C LYS A 78 18.12 -11.65 5.00
N LEU A 79 18.99 -11.85 4.00
CA LEU A 79 18.66 -11.64 2.59
C LEU A 79 17.64 -12.67 2.12
N GLU A 80 17.84 -13.96 2.42
CA GLU A 80 16.88 -15.03 2.10
C GLU A 80 15.51 -14.79 2.76
N GLU A 81 15.49 -14.35 4.03
CA GLU A 81 14.25 -13.99 4.73
C GLU A 81 13.54 -12.80 4.05
N ALA A 82 14.30 -11.79 3.62
CA ALA A 82 13.76 -10.64 2.92
C ALA A 82 13.19 -11.01 1.55
N GLU A 83 13.90 -11.85 0.78
CA GLU A 83 13.43 -12.37 -0.51
C GLU A 83 12.14 -13.17 -0.36
N HIS A 84 12.05 -14.05 0.65
CA HIS A 84 10.83 -14.79 0.94
C HIS A 84 9.65 -13.84 1.26
N LYS A 85 9.86 -12.82 2.09
CA LYS A 85 8.83 -11.82 2.42
C LYS A 85 8.38 -11.02 1.19
N ILE A 86 9.30 -10.69 0.29
CA ILE A 86 8.98 -9.99 -0.97
C ILE A 86 8.09 -10.87 -1.85
N ALA A 87 8.43 -12.15 -2.00
CA ALA A 87 7.62 -13.09 -2.79
C ALA A 87 6.21 -13.28 -2.19
N GLU A 88 6.11 -13.43 -0.86
CA GLU A 88 4.83 -13.55 -0.16
C GLU A 88 3.97 -12.28 -0.34
N ASN A 89 4.57 -11.10 -0.21
CA ASN A 89 3.86 -9.83 -0.40
C ASN A 89 3.40 -9.63 -1.85
N ALA A 90 4.20 -10.03 -2.84
CA ALA A 90 3.80 -9.96 -4.24
C ALA A 90 2.57 -10.82 -4.54
N ASN A 91 2.51 -12.04 -3.96
CA ASN A 91 1.34 -12.91 -4.10
C ASN A 91 0.09 -12.29 -3.45
N LYS A 92 0.20 -11.79 -2.22
CA LYS A 92 -0.91 -11.08 -1.54
C LYS A 92 -1.37 -9.85 -2.31
N GLN A 93 -0.46 -9.12 -2.93
CA GLN A 93 -0.80 -7.96 -3.76
C GLN A 93 -1.62 -8.36 -4.99
N ASN A 94 -1.28 -9.47 -5.64
CA ASN A 94 -2.04 -9.98 -6.77
C ASN A 94 -3.46 -10.41 -6.36
N GLU A 95 -3.59 -11.18 -5.29
CA GLU A 95 -4.90 -11.59 -4.73
C GLU A 95 -5.77 -10.37 -4.38
N LEU A 96 -5.17 -9.36 -3.73
CA LEU A 96 -5.88 -8.13 -3.38
C LEU A 96 -6.32 -7.36 -4.64
N SER A 97 -5.49 -7.30 -5.67
CA SER A 97 -5.81 -6.65 -6.94
C SER A 97 -7.01 -7.31 -7.63
N GLU A 98 -7.07 -8.64 -7.62
CA GLU A 98 -8.22 -9.40 -8.14
C GLU A 98 -9.49 -9.14 -7.33
N LEU A 99 -9.39 -9.15 -5.99
CA LEU A 99 -10.52 -8.88 -5.12
C LEU A 99 -11.08 -7.46 -5.30
N VAL A 100 -10.19 -6.46 -5.48
CA VAL A 100 -10.60 -5.08 -5.75
C VAL A 100 -11.32 -4.98 -7.09
N LYS A 101 -10.80 -5.63 -8.15
CA LYS A 101 -11.49 -5.66 -9.46
C LYS A 101 -12.87 -6.29 -9.36
N GLN A 102 -12.99 -7.43 -8.69
CA GLN A 102 -14.27 -8.11 -8.49
C GLN A 102 -15.25 -7.23 -7.68
N THR A 103 -14.75 -6.56 -6.63
CA THR A 103 -15.57 -5.66 -5.81
C THR A 103 -16.06 -4.46 -6.61
N GLN A 104 -15.20 -3.86 -7.44
CA GLN A 104 -15.58 -2.75 -8.32
C GLN A 104 -16.61 -3.19 -9.37
N GLU A 105 -16.44 -4.38 -9.95
CA GLU A 105 -17.41 -4.92 -10.90
C GLU A 105 -18.76 -5.20 -10.24
N ASN A 106 -18.76 -5.81 -9.04
CA ASN A 106 -19.97 -6.05 -8.25
C ASN A 106 -20.66 -4.74 -7.87
N ALA A 107 -19.91 -3.72 -7.45
CA ALA A 107 -20.46 -2.40 -7.14
C ALA A 107 -21.07 -1.74 -8.39
N ARG A 108 -20.39 -1.85 -9.55
CA ARG A 108 -20.91 -1.34 -10.84
C ARG A 108 -22.19 -2.04 -11.25
N LEU A 109 -22.26 -3.37 -11.15
CA LEU A 109 -23.45 -4.15 -11.47
C LEU A 109 -24.59 -3.83 -10.51
N SER A 110 -24.30 -3.78 -9.21
CA SER A 110 -25.28 -3.43 -8.17
C SER A 110 -25.84 -2.03 -8.39
N GLY A 111 -24.99 -1.04 -8.70
CA GLY A 111 -25.42 0.31 -9.06
C GLY A 111 -26.33 0.35 -10.29
N LYS A 112 -26.02 -0.43 -11.34
CA LYS A 112 -26.88 -0.56 -12.52
C LYS A 112 -28.22 -1.22 -12.21
N LEU A 113 -28.21 -2.27 -11.38
CA LEU A 113 -29.45 -2.95 -10.95
C LEU A 113 -30.33 -2.02 -10.12
N LEU A 114 -29.74 -1.27 -9.17
CA LEU A 114 -30.44 -0.24 -8.40
C LEU A 114 -31.06 0.82 -9.32
N HIS A 115 -30.28 1.33 -10.28
CA HIS A 115 -30.78 2.29 -11.26
C HIS A 115 -31.99 1.73 -12.04
N ILE A 116 -31.88 0.53 -12.61
CA ILE A 116 -32.98 -0.11 -13.35
C ILE A 116 -34.19 -0.36 -12.43
N MET A 117 -33.97 -0.80 -11.19
CA MET A 117 -35.04 -1.07 -10.23
C MET A 117 -35.79 0.22 -9.88
N VAL A 118 -35.06 1.32 -9.62
CA VAL A 118 -35.68 2.63 -9.35
C VAL A 118 -36.44 3.13 -10.57
N LEU A 119 -35.87 3.08 -11.78
CA LEU A 119 -36.58 3.44 -13.01
C LEU A 119 -37.86 2.61 -13.17
N ASN A 120 -37.75 1.28 -13.08
CA ASN A 120 -38.86 0.37 -13.31
C ASN A 120 -39.93 0.47 -12.20
N SER A 121 -39.56 0.71 -10.95
CA SER A 121 -40.53 0.77 -9.85
C SER A 121 -41.12 2.17 -9.70
N VAL A 122 -40.27 3.19 -9.54
CA VAL A 122 -40.70 4.56 -9.23
C VAL A 122 -41.31 5.23 -10.46
N MET A 123 -40.66 5.15 -11.63
CA MET A 123 -41.16 5.88 -12.80
C MET A 123 -42.33 5.21 -13.50
N SER A 124 -42.47 3.88 -13.37
CA SER A 124 -43.68 3.21 -13.85
C SER A 124 -44.90 3.48 -12.96
N LYS A 125 -44.73 4.21 -11.84
CA LYS A 125 -45.77 4.48 -10.83
C LYS A 125 -46.40 3.20 -10.28
N ASN A 126 -45.63 2.12 -10.21
CA ASN A 126 -46.12 0.79 -9.85
C ASN A 126 -45.85 0.42 -8.38
N ILE A 127 -45.56 1.41 -7.53
CA ILE A 127 -45.28 1.20 -6.09
C ILE A 127 -46.58 1.34 -5.29
N ALA A 128 -46.95 0.28 -4.57
CA ALA A 128 -48.18 0.26 -3.77
C ALA A 128 -48.04 1.01 -2.43
N TYR A 129 -46.87 0.95 -1.80
CA TYR A 129 -46.64 1.48 -0.45
C TYR A 129 -45.63 2.62 -0.47
N GLY A 130 -45.94 3.72 0.22
CA GLY A 130 -45.05 4.87 0.36
C GLY A 130 -43.73 4.49 0.99
N THR A 131 -43.74 3.60 1.99
CA THR A 131 -42.51 3.10 2.62
C THR A 131 -41.55 2.41 1.63
N THR A 132 -42.06 1.68 0.63
CA THR A 132 -41.22 1.09 -0.42
C THR A 132 -40.65 2.15 -1.35
N TYR A 133 -41.42 3.19 -1.67
CA TYR A 133 -40.90 4.34 -2.41
C TYR A 133 -39.75 5.00 -1.63
N LYS A 134 -39.95 5.23 -0.33
CA LYS A 134 -38.94 5.82 0.56
C LYS A 134 -37.63 5.04 0.53
N GLU A 135 -37.69 3.71 0.74
CA GLU A 135 -36.50 2.86 0.72
C GLU A 135 -35.74 2.94 -0.61
N LEU A 136 -36.46 2.91 -1.74
CA LEU A 136 -35.83 2.99 -3.06
C LEU A 136 -35.20 4.36 -3.34
N VAL A 137 -35.88 5.43 -2.95
CA VAL A 137 -35.41 6.80 -3.20
C VAL A 137 -34.27 7.16 -2.25
N GLU A 138 -34.25 6.67 -1.02
CA GLU A 138 -33.13 6.91 -0.08
C GLU A 138 -31.81 6.23 -0.49
N LEU A 139 -31.86 5.21 -1.36
CA LEU A 139 -30.67 4.61 -1.99
C LEU A 139 -30.06 5.51 -3.06
N ILE A 140 -30.80 6.49 -3.57
CA ILE A 140 -30.32 7.47 -4.54
C ILE A 140 -29.73 8.69 -3.79
N PRO A 141 -28.56 9.22 -4.19
CA PRO A 141 -27.92 10.34 -3.51
C PRO A 141 -28.79 11.61 -3.46
N LEU A 142 -28.64 12.40 -2.39
CA LEU A 142 -29.19 13.74 -2.31
C LEU A 142 -28.45 14.68 -3.26
N ALA A 143 -29.18 15.59 -3.89
CA ALA A 143 -28.62 16.60 -4.78
C ALA A 143 -27.70 17.55 -3.99
N GLU A 144 -26.51 17.81 -4.53
CA GLU A 144 -25.48 18.65 -3.93
C GLU A 144 -25.45 19.99 -4.67
N ILE A 145 -25.53 21.11 -3.93
CA ILE A 145 -25.51 22.44 -4.52
C ILE A 145 -24.15 22.69 -5.19
N GLY A 146 -24.17 23.18 -6.42
CA GLY A 146 -22.99 23.43 -7.25
C GLY A 146 -22.47 22.20 -7.99
N LYS A 147 -23.06 21.01 -7.79
CA LYS A 147 -22.65 19.78 -8.50
C LYS A 147 -23.32 19.70 -9.87
N THR A 148 -22.51 19.38 -10.88
CA THR A 148 -22.98 19.07 -12.23
C THR A 148 -23.26 17.58 -12.35
N TYR A 149 -24.45 17.25 -12.83
CA TYR A 149 -24.94 15.92 -13.07
C TYR A 149 -25.09 15.68 -14.58
N MET A 150 -24.99 14.41 -14.98
CA MET A 150 -25.01 13.99 -16.37
C MET A 150 -26.41 13.51 -16.80
N PRO A 151 -26.68 13.44 -18.12
CA PRO A 151 -27.92 12.85 -18.61
C PRO A 151 -28.14 11.43 -18.09
N ASN A 152 -29.38 11.13 -17.71
CA ASN A 152 -29.86 9.92 -17.04
C ASN A 152 -29.41 9.75 -15.58
N ASP A 153 -28.74 10.72 -14.98
CA ASP A 153 -28.49 10.66 -13.54
C ASP A 153 -29.81 10.70 -12.77
N LEU A 154 -29.85 9.91 -11.71
CA LEU A 154 -30.91 9.94 -10.70
C LEU A 154 -30.35 10.66 -9.48
N ILE A 155 -31.07 11.68 -9.03
CA ILE A 155 -30.78 12.41 -7.80
C ILE A 155 -32.04 12.50 -6.96
N THR A 156 -31.90 12.84 -5.68
CA THR A 156 -33.04 13.15 -4.82
C THR A 156 -32.99 14.57 -4.33
N ILE A 157 -34.15 15.19 -4.19
CA ILE A 157 -34.28 16.50 -3.55
C ILE A 157 -35.28 16.35 -2.41
N GLU A 158 -34.96 16.92 -1.26
CA GLU A 158 -35.89 16.94 -0.14
C GLU A 158 -36.91 18.06 -0.30
N ASP A 159 -38.18 17.71 -0.41
CA ASP A 159 -39.29 18.65 -0.45
C ASP A 159 -39.81 18.88 0.97
N SER A 160 -39.26 19.89 1.66
CA SER A 160 -39.68 20.23 3.02
C SER A 160 -41.18 20.55 3.13
N SER A 161 -41.80 21.01 2.03
CA SER A 161 -43.22 21.36 1.96
C SER A 161 -44.14 20.16 1.71
N HIS A 162 -43.57 19.00 1.35
CA HIS A 162 -44.33 17.77 1.14
C HIS A 162 -44.91 17.26 2.47
N VAL A 163 -46.20 16.91 2.44
CA VAL A 163 -46.91 16.26 3.53
C VAL A 163 -47.09 14.80 3.13
N GLU A 164 -46.51 13.89 3.91
CA GLU A 164 -46.55 12.47 3.63
C GLU A 164 -47.99 11.94 3.65
N VAL A 165 -48.31 11.08 2.68
CA VAL A 165 -49.63 10.47 2.54
C VAL A 165 -49.61 8.99 2.96
N ASN A 166 -48.49 8.30 2.79
CA ASN A 166 -48.33 6.88 3.06
C ASN A 166 -46.92 6.52 3.60
N GLY A 167 -46.27 7.45 4.30
CA GLY A 167 -44.94 7.20 4.89
C GLY A 167 -43.81 7.20 3.86
N GLU A 168 -44.03 7.81 2.70
CA GLU A 168 -43.07 7.92 1.59
C GLU A 168 -41.88 8.83 1.86
N GLY A 169 -41.88 9.55 2.98
CA GLY A 169 -40.85 10.52 3.30
C GLY A 169 -40.93 11.78 2.43
N LYS A 170 -39.90 12.63 2.56
CA LYS A 170 -39.81 13.93 1.89
C LYS A 170 -38.86 13.97 0.71
N ARG A 171 -38.08 12.91 0.48
CA ARG A 171 -37.17 12.85 -0.67
C ARG A 171 -37.95 12.51 -1.91
N ILE A 172 -37.79 13.33 -2.94
CA ILE A 172 -38.39 13.15 -4.24
C ILE A 172 -37.30 12.78 -5.24
N LEU A 173 -37.52 11.69 -5.97
CA LEU A 173 -36.64 11.28 -7.07
C LEU A 173 -36.74 12.27 -8.22
N ILE A 174 -35.59 12.73 -8.71
CA ILE A 174 -35.46 13.53 -9.93
C ILE A 174 -34.65 12.72 -10.95
N HIS A 175 -35.17 12.66 -12.17
CA HIS A 175 -34.46 12.09 -13.31
C HIS A 175 -34.06 13.18 -14.28
N LEU A 176 -32.75 13.31 -14.49
CA LEU A 176 -32.19 14.33 -15.36
C LEU A 176 -32.08 13.78 -16.77
N ASN A 177 -32.62 14.51 -17.74
CA ASN A 177 -32.55 14.14 -19.15
C ASN A 177 -31.37 14.82 -19.87
N LYS A 178 -30.74 15.80 -19.22
CA LYS A 178 -29.65 16.63 -19.75
C LYS A 178 -28.60 16.88 -18.68
N GLU A 179 -27.42 17.32 -19.10
CA GLU A 179 -26.42 17.87 -18.19
C GLU A 179 -27.02 19.06 -17.43
N PHE A 180 -26.86 19.06 -16.11
CA PHE A 180 -27.52 20.02 -15.24
C PHE A 180 -26.69 20.27 -13.98
N THR A 181 -26.48 21.54 -13.64
CA THR A 181 -25.86 21.92 -12.37
C THR A 181 -26.93 22.30 -11.38
N TYR A 182 -27.01 21.58 -10.26
CA TYR A 182 -28.02 21.85 -9.23
C TYR A 182 -27.60 23.05 -8.38
N ASN A 183 -28.43 24.10 -8.32
CA ASN A 183 -28.18 25.31 -7.53
C ASN A 183 -29.18 25.48 -6.39
N GLY A 184 -29.87 24.41 -5.99
CA GLY A 184 -30.92 24.46 -4.97
C GLY A 184 -32.31 24.70 -5.53
N GLU A 185 -32.54 24.37 -6.80
CA GLU A 185 -33.85 24.47 -7.42
C GLU A 185 -34.87 23.61 -6.65
N PRO A 186 -36.11 24.10 -6.44
CA PRO A 186 -37.13 23.37 -5.71
C PRO A 186 -37.67 22.21 -6.55
N VAL A 187 -38.23 21.19 -5.89
CA VAL A 187 -38.90 20.06 -6.57
C VAL A 187 -39.99 20.53 -7.55
N SER A 188 -40.68 21.62 -7.25
CA SER A 188 -41.71 22.21 -8.13
C SER A 188 -41.17 22.63 -9.50
N ALA A 189 -39.88 22.94 -9.64
CA ALA A 189 -39.27 23.24 -10.93
C ALA A 189 -39.22 22.01 -11.85
N PHE A 190 -39.17 20.81 -11.28
CA PHE A 190 -39.11 19.52 -11.98
C PHE A 190 -40.45 18.79 -12.03
N ALA A 191 -41.46 19.25 -11.29
CA ALA A 191 -42.80 18.69 -11.32
C ALA A 191 -43.52 19.02 -12.64
N THR A 192 -44.65 18.37 -12.92
CA THR A 192 -45.47 18.64 -14.11
C THR A 192 -45.76 20.13 -14.27
N ASN A 193 -45.49 20.69 -15.45
CA ASN A 193 -45.58 22.14 -15.75
C ASN A 193 -44.53 23.03 -15.06
N GLY A 194 -43.54 22.44 -14.41
CA GLY A 194 -42.38 23.14 -13.88
C GLY A 194 -41.41 23.56 -14.99
N ALA A 195 -40.65 24.65 -14.78
CA ALA A 195 -39.76 25.20 -15.80
C ALA A 195 -38.68 24.22 -16.29
N LEU A 196 -38.15 23.36 -15.40
CA LEU A 196 -37.12 22.36 -15.72
C LEU A 196 -37.71 21.06 -16.30
N GLU A 197 -38.99 20.80 -16.07
CA GLU A 197 -39.71 19.71 -16.74
C GLU A 197 -40.05 20.12 -18.19
N GLN A 198 -40.61 21.31 -18.36
CA GLN A 198 -41.03 21.84 -19.67
C GLN A 198 -39.87 22.07 -20.64
N ASN A 199 -38.70 22.48 -20.15
CA ASN A 199 -37.51 22.63 -20.99
C ASN A 199 -36.78 21.28 -21.22
N GLY A 200 -37.31 20.19 -20.66
CA GLY A 200 -36.79 18.84 -20.78
C GLY A 200 -35.46 18.61 -20.04
N THR A 201 -35.14 19.39 -19.01
CA THR A 201 -33.94 19.20 -18.18
C THR A 201 -34.10 18.02 -17.23
N GLY A 202 -35.25 17.88 -16.57
CA GLY A 202 -35.49 16.74 -15.68
C GLY A 202 -36.91 16.68 -15.14
N VAL A 203 -37.28 15.53 -14.58
CA VAL A 203 -38.64 15.21 -14.14
C VAL A 203 -38.62 14.73 -12.70
N ALA A 204 -39.50 15.28 -11.87
CA ALA A 204 -39.76 14.80 -10.51
C ALA A 204 -40.77 13.65 -10.51
N TRP A 205 -40.44 12.58 -9.80
CA TRP A 205 -41.29 11.41 -9.63
C TRP A 205 -41.73 11.31 -8.18
N LYS A 206 -42.90 11.87 -7.87
CA LYS A 206 -43.51 11.80 -6.54
C LYS A 206 -44.23 10.46 -6.35
N PHE A 207 -44.38 10.02 -5.11
CA PHE A 207 -45.25 8.89 -4.80
C PHE A 207 -46.71 9.28 -5.06
N GLU A 208 -47.42 8.49 -5.86
CA GLU A 208 -48.83 8.73 -6.21
C GLU A 208 -49.77 7.65 -5.64
N GLY A 209 -49.24 6.60 -5.00
CA GLY A 209 -50.01 5.46 -4.51
C GLY A 209 -50.72 4.68 -5.62
N LYS A 210 -51.26 3.52 -5.26
CA LYS A 210 -52.30 2.86 -6.07
C LYS A 210 -53.62 3.04 -5.36
N GLU A 211 -54.65 3.45 -6.10
CA GLU A 211 -56.05 3.35 -5.65
C GLU A 211 -56.45 1.89 -5.39
#